data_AF-A0A973A437-F1
#
_entry.id   AF-A0A973A437-F1
#
_cell.length_a   1.000
_cell.length_b   1.000
_cell.length_c   1.000
_cell.angle_alpha   90.00
_cell.angle_beta   90.00
_cell.angle_gamma   90.00
#
_symmetry.space_group_name_H-M   'P 1'
#
loop_
_entity.id
_entity.type
_entity.pdbx_description
1 polymer ?
#
loop_
_entity_poly.entity_id
_entity_poly.type
_entity_poly.pdbx_seq_one_letter_code
_entity_poly.pdbx_strand_id
1 'polypeptide(L)' 'MILPTKHISQHRSLIGQGGKIIQALQMREHTVSSLWDTIQHDAIDQEAVTFDWYILSLDLLFAIKVIELEEGIIKTASTN' A
#
# COMPACT_ATOMS: atom_id res chain seq x y z
N MET A 1 -2.82 -5.01 -11.96
CA MET A 1 -1.60 -5.60 -12.55
C MET A 1 -0.43 -5.34 -11.63
N ILE A 2 0.35 -6.38 -11.39
CA ILE A 2 1.53 -6.32 -10.51
C ILE A 2 2.55 -5.31 -11.07
N LEU A 3 2.83 -5.38 -12.37
CA LEU A 3 3.69 -4.44 -13.10
C LEU A 3 2.86 -3.46 -13.97
N PRO A 4 3.36 -2.24 -14.23
CA PRO A 4 2.74 -1.34 -15.20
C PRO A 4 2.71 -2.00 -16.59
N THR A 5 1.62 -1.80 -17.34
CA THR A 5 1.49 -2.29 -18.72
C THR A 5 1.11 -1.19 -19.68
N LYS A 6 1.20 -1.49 -20.98
CA LYS A 6 0.94 -0.57 -22.10
C LYS A 6 -0.39 0.21 -22.00
N HIS A 7 -1.36 -0.25 -21.19
CA HIS A 7 -2.65 0.40 -20.96
C HIS A 7 -2.93 0.76 -19.48
N ILE A 8 -1.98 0.54 -18.57
CA ILE A 8 -2.13 0.81 -17.13
C ILE A 8 -1.02 1.78 -16.71
N SER A 9 -1.41 3.02 -16.39
CA SER A 9 -0.51 4.06 -15.85
C SER A 9 0.30 3.53 -14.66
N GLN A 10 1.57 3.94 -14.54
CA GLN A 10 2.49 3.56 -13.45
C GLN A 10 1.90 3.77 -12.05
N HIS A 11 1.06 4.80 -11.90
CA HIS A 11 0.33 5.15 -10.67
C HIS A 11 -0.72 4.11 -10.26
N ARG A 12 -1.08 3.17 -11.14
CA ARG A 12 -2.02 2.05 -10.87
C ARG A 12 -1.33 0.69 -10.76
N SER A 13 0.00 0.63 -10.79
CA SER A 13 0.69 -0.65 -10.55
C SER A 13 0.66 -1.00 -9.07
N LEU A 14 0.55 -2.30 -8.74
CA LEU A 14 0.56 -2.73 -7.33
C LEU A 14 1.88 -2.36 -6.63
N ILE A 15 3.00 -2.31 -7.37
CA ILE A 15 4.30 -1.89 -6.86
C ILE A 15 4.34 -0.38 -6.56
N GLY A 16 3.80 0.46 -7.45
CA GLY A 16 3.72 1.90 -7.21
C GLY A 16 2.88 2.23 -5.97
N GLN A 17 1.75 1.53 -5.81
CA GLN A 17 0.91 1.65 -4.62
C GLN A 17 1.56 1.04 -3.36
N GLY A 18 2.28 -0.07 -3.52
CA GLY A 18 3.06 -0.68 -2.44
C GLY A 18 4.14 0.27 -1.89
N GLY A 19 4.81 1.02 -2.77
CA GLY A 19 5.79 2.05 -2.36
C GLY A 19 5.18 3.14 -1.47
N LYS A 20 4.00 3.66 -1.84
CA LYS A 20 3.26 4.64 -1.03
C LYS A 20 2.85 4.08 0.33
N ILE A 21 2.37 2.83 0.35
CA ILE A 21 2.03 2.12 1.59
C ILE A 21 3.24 2.00 2.51
N ILE A 22 4.38 1.56 1.99
CA ILE A 22 5.61 1.42 2.79
C ILE A 22 6.06 2.76 3.33
N GLN A 23 6.02 3.82 2.52
CA GLN A 23 6.38 5.17 2.95
C GLN A 23 5.50 5.66 4.11
N ALA A 24 4.18 5.41 4.05
CA ALA A 24 3.27 5.75 5.14
C ALA A 24 3.58 4.94 6.41
N LEU A 25 3.84 3.63 6.27
CA LEU A 25 4.18 2.73 7.39
C LEU A 25 5.55 3.04 8.03
N GLN A 26 6.49 3.63 7.29
CA GLN A 26 7.76 4.08 7.85
C GLN A 26 7.60 5.27 8.81
N MET A 27 6.55 6.08 8.65
CA MET A 27 6.31 7.22 9.54
C MET A 27 5.66 6.78 10.85
N ARG A 28 4.72 5.83 10.79
CA ARG A 28 4.02 5.29 11.97
C ARG A 28 3.33 3.97 11.65
N GLU A 29 3.01 3.21 12.69
CA GLU A 29 2.15 2.04 12.59
C GLU A 29 0.69 2.45 12.36
N HIS A 30 -0.04 1.61 11.63
CA HIS A 30 -1.41 1.93 11.22
C HIS A 30 -2.31 0.70 11.27
N THR A 31 -3.58 0.89 11.63
CA THR A 31 -4.62 -0.08 11.23
C THR A 31 -4.87 -0.01 9.73
N VAL A 32 -5.41 -1.09 9.14
CA VAL A 32 -5.81 -1.14 7.71
C VAL A 32 -6.63 0.10 7.31
N SER A 33 -7.66 0.44 8.09
CA SER A 33 -8.54 1.58 7.77
C SER A 33 -7.83 2.93 7.91
N SER A 34 -7.02 3.12 8.96
CA SER A 34 -6.31 4.40 9.15
C SER A 34 -5.24 4.64 8.09
N LEU A 35 -4.62 3.57 7.59
CA LEU A 35 -3.64 3.63 6.50
C LEU A 35 -4.33 3.99 5.19
N TRP A 36 -5.49 3.41 4.90
CA TRP A 36 -6.32 3.78 3.76
C TRP A 36 -6.70 5.26 3.77
N ASP A 37 -7.17 5.78 4.91
CA ASP A 37 -7.52 7.19 5.05
C ASP A 37 -6.31 8.09 4.81
N THR A 38 -5.13 7.71 5.32
CA THR A 38 -3.88 8.46 5.12
C THR A 38 -3.51 8.52 3.64
N ILE A 39 -3.56 7.39 2.94
CA ILE A 39 -3.22 7.29 1.52
C ILE A 39 -4.21 8.08 0.64
N GLN A 40 -5.50 8.08 1.00
CA GLN A 40 -6.51 8.86 0.28
C GLN A 40 -6.34 10.37 0.47
N HIS A 41 -5.97 10.81 1.68
CA HIS A 41 -5.67 12.23 1.92
C HIS A 41 -4.44 12.70 1.13
N ASP A 42 -3.46 11.84 0.91
CA ASP A 42 -2.27 12.19 0.11
C ASP A 42 -2.51 12.09 -1.41
N ALA A 43 -3.64 11.51 -1.85
CA ALA A 43 -3.98 11.28 -3.25
C ALA A 43 -4.68 12.47 -3.95
N ILE A 44 -4.76 13.65 -3.31
CA ILE A 44 -5.56 14.81 -3.76
C ILE A 44 -5.29 15.24 -5.22
N ASP A 45 -4.11 14.97 -5.79
CA ASP A 45 -3.74 15.33 -7.18
C ASP A 45 -3.45 14.14 -8.11
N GLN A 46 -3.53 12.88 -7.63
CA GLN A 46 -3.21 11.70 -8.44
C GLN A 46 -4.37 10.71 -8.42
N GLU A 47 -4.80 10.28 -9.61
CA GLU A 47 -5.89 9.31 -9.85
C GLU A 47 -6.24 8.45 -8.64
N ALA A 48 -7.40 8.71 -8.03
CA ALA A 48 -7.88 8.00 -6.85
C ALA A 48 -7.83 6.49 -7.08
N VAL A 49 -7.07 5.80 -6.23
CA VAL A 49 -6.98 4.35 -6.26
C VAL A 49 -8.18 3.77 -5.54
N THR A 50 -8.78 2.69 -6.06
CA THR A 50 -9.93 2.06 -5.39
C THR A 50 -9.47 1.22 -4.20
N PHE A 51 -10.40 0.93 -3.29
CA PHE A 51 -10.09 0.13 -2.10
C PHE A 51 -9.58 -1.27 -2.45
N ASP A 52 -10.09 -1.87 -3.53
CA ASP A 52 -9.64 -3.20 -3.99
C ASP A 52 -8.15 -3.20 -4.35
N TRP A 53 -7.66 -2.14 -5.00
CA TRP A 53 -6.25 -2.03 -5.36
C TRP A 53 -5.36 -1.81 -4.14
N TYR A 54 -5.87 -1.13 -3.12
CA TYR A 54 -5.20 -1.00 -1.84
C TYR A 54 -5.06 -2.35 -1.13
N ILE A 55 -6.14 -3.13 -1.05
CA ILE A 55 -6.10 -4.48 -0.46
C ILE A 55 -5.15 -5.38 -1.26
N LEU A 56 -5.22 -5.39 -2.59
CA LEU A 56 -4.31 -6.18 -3.42
C LEU A 56 -2.84 -5.80 -3.23
N SER A 57 -2.55 -4.52 -2.97
CA SER A 57 -1.19 -4.07 -2.65
C SER A 57 -0.75 -4.55 -1.27
N LEU A 58 -1.63 -4.52 -0.26
CA LEU A 58 -1.35 -5.11 1.06
C LEU A 58 -1.09 -6.61 0.94
N ASP A 59 -1.95 -7.34 0.22
CA ASP A 59 -1.81 -8.78 0.00
C ASP A 59 -0.47 -9.12 -0.65
N LEU A 60 -0.07 -8.35 -1.67
CA LEU A 60 1.22 -8.51 -2.31
C LEU A 60 2.37 -8.29 -1.33
N LEU A 61 2.37 -7.16 -0.61
CA LEU A 61 3.43 -6.81 0.35
C LEU A 61 3.54 -7.82 1.49
N PHE A 62 2.40 -8.30 1.99
CA PHE A 62 2.35 -9.34 3.02
C PHE A 62 2.88 -10.68 2.47
N ALA A 63 2.47 -11.08 1.27
CA ALA A 63 2.91 -12.31 0.63
C ALA A 63 4.44 -12.36 0.42
N ILE A 64 5.05 -11.20 0.12
CA ILE A 64 6.52 -11.08 -0.03
C ILE A 64 7.25 -10.75 1.28
N LYS A 65 6.54 -10.77 2.42
CA LYS A 65 7.08 -10.50 3.77
C LYS A 65 7.71 -9.13 3.95
N VAL A 66 7.16 -8.11 3.29
CA VAL A 66 7.58 -6.71 3.47
C VAL A 66 6.80 -6.03 4.61
N ILE A 67 5.57 -6.48 4.87
CA ILE A 67 4.73 -5.99 5.97
C ILE A 67 4.20 -7.16 6.79
N GLU A 68 3.87 -6.86 8.04
CA GLU A 68 3.26 -7.78 9.00
C GLU A 68 1.95 -7.17 9.53
N LEU A 69 1.01 -8.05 9.89
CA LEU A 69 -0.25 -7.68 10.52
C LEU A 69 -0.33 -8.36 11.88
N GLU A 70 -0.28 -7.59 12.95
CA GLU A 70 -0.36 -8.06 14.32
C GLU A 70 -1.46 -7.28 15.05
N GLU A 71 -2.41 -7.99 15.66
CA GLU A 71 -3.50 -7.39 16.45
C GLU A 71 -4.29 -6.27 15.71
N GLY A 72 -4.38 -6.36 14.37
CA GLY A 72 -5.06 -5.37 13.54
C GLY A 72 -4.21 -4.15 13.15
N ILE A 73 -2.93 -4.13 13.55
CA ILE A 73 -1.94 -3.12 13.20
C ILE A 73 -1.02 -3.67 12.11
N ILE A 74 -0.87 -2.89 11.04
CA ILE A 74 0.11 -3.10 9.97
C ILE A 74 1.40 -2.36 10.33
N LYS A 75 2.52 -3.07 10.21
CA LYS A 75 3.88 -2.54 10.36
C LYS A 75 4.79 -3.09 9.27
N THR A 76 5.92 -2.43 9.02
CA THR A 76 6.96 -2.98 8.15
C THR A 76 7.61 -4.18 8.84
N ALA A 77 7.86 -5.25 8.10
CA ALA A 77 8.59 -6.40 8.61
C ALA A 77 9.99 -5.94 9.05
N SER A 78 10.37 -6.23 10.30
CA SER A 78 11.68 -5.87 10.81
C SER A 78 12.69 -6.89 10.26
N THR A 79 13.50 -6.49 9.28
CA THR A 79 14.62 -7.33 8.80
C THR A 79 15.63 -7.49 9.94
N ASN A 80 15.59 -8.64 10.62
CA ASN A 80 16.66 -9.12 11.50
C ASN A 80 17.87 -9.61 10.69
#